data_AF-A0A3M1L420-F1
#
_entry.id   AF-A0A3M1L420-F1
#
_cell.length_a   1.000
_cell.length_b   1.000
_cell.length_c   1.000
_cell.angle_alpha   90.00
_cell.angle_beta   90.00
_cell.angle_gamma   90.00
#
_symmetry.space_group_name_H-M   'P 1'
#
loop_
_entity.id
_entity.type
_entity.pdbx_description
1 polymer ?
#
loop_
_entity_poly.entity_id
_entity_poly.type
_entity_poly.pdbx_seq_one_letter_code
_entity_poly.pdbx_strand_id
1 'polypeptide(L)'
;MAFYLFALEFLQGKQPALRLAMHLLLIPFIGLGIAHFHGLPSKGASLFFKTGMQVGLLITLFTGLTLGLIHLGAFLLGSEWSFTLYGRNANSLGNFLLVSGGMFFEILVFGLIITLGWLQWFKGKRNKL
;
A
#
# COMPACT_ATOMS: atom_id res chain seq x y z
N MET A 1 4.96 9.02 -1.44
CA MET A 1 4.77 7.66 -1.98
C MET A 1 3.65 7.63 -3.03
N ALA A 2 2.39 7.89 -2.66
CA ALA A 2 1.26 7.85 -3.61
C ALA A 2 1.42 8.73 -4.87
N PHE A 3 1.96 9.95 -4.73
CA PHE A 3 2.29 10.80 -5.90
C PHE A 3 3.33 10.21 -6.85
N TYR A 4 4.30 9.45 -6.32
CA TYR A 4 5.31 8.77 -7.14
C TYR A 4 4.74 7.50 -7.80
N LEU A 5 3.88 6.78 -7.08
CA LEU A 5 3.11 5.63 -7.62
C LEU A 5 2.23 6.09 -8.79
N PHE A 6 1.57 7.24 -8.66
CA PHE A 6 0.82 7.87 -9.74
C PHE A 6 1.70 8.30 -10.92
N ALA A 7 2.83 8.96 -10.66
CA ALA A 7 3.73 9.41 -11.73
C ALA A 7 4.26 8.23 -12.57
N LEU A 8 4.58 7.09 -11.94
CA LEU A 8 5.00 5.87 -12.62
C LEU A 8 3.89 5.27 -13.49
N GLU A 9 2.67 5.20 -12.98
CA GLU A 9 1.53 4.65 -13.70
C GLU A 9 1.07 5.57 -14.85
N PHE A 10 1.19 6.88 -14.68
CA PHE A 10 0.89 7.92 -15.66
C PHE A 10 1.90 7.98 -16.82
N LEU A 11 3.19 7.75 -16.57
CA LEU A 11 4.24 7.90 -17.58
C LEU A 11 4.37 6.71 -18.56
N GLN A 12 3.91 5.50 -18.21
CA GLN A 12 4.35 4.29 -18.96
C GLN A 12 3.27 3.25 -19.30
N GLY A 13 2.01 3.47 -18.95
CA GLY A 13 0.90 2.64 -19.43
C GLY A 13 0.89 1.18 -18.93
N LYS A 14 -0.19 0.48 -19.29
CA LYS A 14 -0.71 -0.83 -18.84
C LYS A 14 0.30 -2.00 -18.72
N GLN A 15 1.35 -1.90 -17.90
CA GLN A 15 2.32 -2.99 -17.72
C GLN A 15 2.23 -3.64 -16.33
N PRO A 16 2.08 -4.99 -16.25
CA PRO A 16 1.99 -5.73 -14.99
C PRO A 16 3.28 -5.66 -14.15
N ALA A 17 4.44 -5.45 -14.79
CA ALA A 17 5.73 -5.29 -14.12
C ALA A 17 5.78 -4.07 -13.19
N LEU A 18 5.04 -3.00 -13.51
CA LEU A 18 5.05 -1.78 -12.71
C LEU A 18 4.14 -1.88 -11.47
N ARG A 19 3.03 -2.62 -11.56
CA ARG A 19 2.25 -2.98 -10.36
C ARG A 19 3.09 -3.76 -9.37
N LEU A 20 3.89 -4.72 -9.86
CA LEU A 20 4.84 -5.42 -9.03
C LEU A 20 5.84 -4.46 -8.38
N ALA A 21 6.36 -3.46 -9.12
CA ALA A 21 7.23 -2.43 -8.56
C ALA A 21 6.56 -1.60 -7.45
N MET A 22 5.26 -1.28 -7.57
CA MET A 22 4.49 -0.59 -6.50
C MET A 22 4.43 -1.43 -5.22
N HIS A 23 4.18 -2.73 -5.38
CA HIS A 23 4.15 -3.70 -4.29
C HIS A 23 5.52 -3.86 -3.64
N LEU A 24 6.59 -3.91 -4.45
CA LEU A 24 7.97 -3.99 -3.97
C LEU A 24 8.41 -2.73 -3.21
N LEU A 25 7.92 -1.55 -3.57
CA LEU A 25 8.19 -0.30 -2.85
C LEU A 25 7.47 -0.25 -1.49
N LEU A 26 6.30 -0.87 -1.35
CA LEU A 26 5.58 -0.95 -0.07
C LEU A 26 6.40 -1.67 1.02
N ILE A 27 7.24 -2.63 0.63
CA ILE A 27 8.08 -3.42 1.52
C ILE A 27 9.04 -2.56 2.37
N PRO A 28 9.95 -1.76 1.79
CA PRO A 28 10.89 -0.95 2.56
C PRO A 28 10.20 0.16 3.36
N PHE A 29 9.13 0.79 2.85
CA PHE A 29 8.43 1.86 3.58
C PHE A 29 7.76 1.35 4.86
N ILE A 30 7.08 0.19 4.81
CA ILE A 30 6.52 -0.45 6.00
C ILE A 30 7.64 -0.87 6.96
N GLY A 31 8.73 -1.43 6.42
CA GLY A 31 9.91 -1.83 7.20
C GLY A 31 10.54 -0.67 7.97
N LEU A 32 10.77 0.47 7.31
CA LEU A 32 11.29 1.69 7.93
C LEU A 32 10.34 2.25 8.99
N GLY A 33 9.04 2.25 8.70
CA GLY A 33 8.01 2.65 9.66
C GLY A 33 8.08 1.82 10.94
N ILE A 34 8.10 0.48 10.81
CA ILE A 34 8.20 -0.43 11.96
C ILE A 34 9.56 -0.31 12.66
N ALA A 35 10.67 -0.16 11.91
CA ALA A 35 12.02 -0.03 12.47
C ALA A 35 12.16 1.22 13.34
N HIS A 36 11.55 2.34 12.95
CA HIS A 36 11.52 3.55 13.76
C HIS A 36 10.87 3.32 15.13
N PHE A 37 9.82 2.51 15.19
CA PHE A 37 9.17 2.13 16.45
C PHE A 37 9.89 1.01 17.21
N HIS A 38 10.70 0.18 16.54
CA HIS A 38 11.53 -0.86 17.17
C HIS A 38 12.63 -0.26 18.08
N GLY A 39 13.10 0.95 17.79
CA GLY A 39 14.09 1.66 18.59
C GLY A 39 13.58 2.19 19.93
N LEU A 40 12.27 2.09 20.24
CA LEU A 40 11.69 2.60 21.49
C LEU A 40 11.81 1.55 22.62
N PRO A 41 12.60 1.81 23.67
CA PRO A 41 13.11 0.78 24.59
C PRO A 41 12.14 0.22 25.64
N SER A 42 10.81 0.34 25.52
CA SER A 42 9.91 0.04 26.67
C SER A 42 8.67 -0.80 26.42
N LYS A 43 8.41 -1.30 25.20
CA LYS A 43 7.13 -1.96 24.90
C LYS A 43 7.28 -3.48 24.91
N GLY A 44 6.53 -4.20 25.77
CA GLY A 44 6.45 -5.67 25.76
C GLY A 44 6.09 -6.24 24.38
N ALA A 45 6.38 -7.52 24.12
CA ALA A 45 6.24 -8.14 22.79
C ALA A 45 4.82 -7.99 22.19
N SER A 46 3.78 -8.10 23.02
CA SER A 46 2.38 -7.89 22.62
C SER A 46 2.11 -6.45 22.18
N LEU A 47 2.64 -5.47 22.93
CA LEU A 47 2.46 -4.06 22.65
C LEU A 47 3.22 -3.64 21.37
N PHE A 48 4.42 -4.19 21.15
CA PHE A 48 5.16 -4.01 19.90
C PHE A 48 4.38 -4.53 18.69
N PHE A 49 3.83 -5.75 18.77
CA PHE A 49 3.06 -6.33 17.68
C PHE A 49 1.79 -5.51 17.38
N LYS A 50 1.05 -5.09 18.42
CA LYS A 50 -0.15 -4.26 18.27
C LYS A 50 0.16 -2.91 17.63
N THR A 51 1.18 -2.20 18.12
CA THR A 51 1.59 -0.90 17.56
C THR A 51 2.12 -1.06 16.13
N GLY A 52 2.91 -2.09 15.85
CA GLY A 52 3.40 -2.37 14.51
C GLY A 52 2.30 -2.66 13.50
N MET A 53 1.30 -3.45 13.90
CA MET A 53 0.10 -3.70 13.08
C MET A 53 -0.70 -2.43 12.83
N GLN A 54 -0.86 -1.56 13.83
CA GLN A 54 -1.53 -0.27 13.67
C GLN A 54 -0.77 0.64 12.70
N VAL A 55 0.56 0.69 12.78
CA VAL A 55 1.39 1.49 11.87
C VAL A 55 1.25 0.98 10.43
N GLY A 56 1.38 -0.33 10.21
CA GLY A 56 1.19 -0.93 8.88
C GLY A 56 -0.22 -0.69 8.32
N LEU A 57 -1.25 -0.82 9.15
CA LEU A 57 -2.64 -0.52 8.77
C LEU A 57 -2.81 0.97 8.39
N LEU A 58 -2.25 1.90 9.17
CA LEU A 58 -2.35 3.32 8.85
C LEU A 58 -1.65 3.66 7.54
N ILE A 59 -0.41 3.17 7.35
CA ILE A 59 0.35 3.40 6.10
C ILE A 59 -0.43 2.87 4.90
N THR A 60 -1.01 1.67 5.00
CA THR A 60 -1.77 1.05 3.91
C THR A 60 -3.08 1.77 3.63
N LEU A 61 -3.83 2.17 4.67
CA LEU A 61 -5.05 2.97 4.52
C LEU A 61 -4.78 4.30 3.86
N PHE A 62 -3.78 5.06 4.32
CA PHE A 62 -3.41 6.34 3.71
C PHE A 62 -2.97 6.16 2.26
N THR A 63 -2.22 5.09 1.96
CA THR A 63 -1.78 4.78 0.60
C THR A 63 -2.98 4.48 -0.30
N GLY A 64 -3.87 3.56 0.12
CA GLY A 64 -5.06 3.19 -0.63
C GLY A 64 -6.01 4.37 -0.85
N LEU A 65 -6.25 5.20 0.17
CA LEU A 65 -7.07 6.41 0.05
C LEU A 65 -6.47 7.41 -0.93
N THR A 66 -5.16 7.67 -0.83
CA THR A 66 -4.51 8.62 -1.74
C THR A 66 -4.55 8.11 -3.18
N LEU A 67 -4.32 6.81 -3.39
CA LEU A 67 -4.42 6.22 -4.72
C LEU A 67 -5.85 6.29 -5.27
N GLY A 68 -6.86 6.08 -4.42
CA GLY A 68 -8.26 6.23 -4.76
C GLY A 68 -8.65 7.66 -5.14
N LEU A 69 -8.14 8.67 -4.42
CA LEU A 69 -8.36 10.09 -4.74
C LEU A 69 -7.69 10.48 -6.06
N ILE A 70 -6.47 10.00 -6.28
CA ILE A 70 -5.76 10.18 -7.54
C ILE A 70 -6.54 9.54 -8.70
N HIS A 71 -7.02 8.31 -8.49
CA HIS A 71 -7.81 7.61 -9.48
C HIS A 71 -9.13 8.32 -9.78
N LEU A 72 -9.78 8.89 -8.76
CA LEU A 72 -10.96 9.72 -8.92
C LEU A 72 -10.66 10.96 -9.77
N GLY A 73 -9.55 11.66 -9.47
CA GLY A 73 -9.10 12.80 -10.27
C GLY A 73 -8.85 12.41 -11.73
N ALA A 74 -8.19 11.29 -11.97
CA ALA A 74 -7.96 10.76 -13.32
C ALA A 74 -9.27 10.42 -14.04
N PHE A 75 -10.22 9.78 -13.35
CA PHE A 75 -11.55 9.48 -13.89
C PHE A 75 -12.32 10.75 -14.30
N LEU A 76 -12.27 11.81 -13.48
CA LEU A 76 -12.93 13.08 -13.76
C LEU A 76 -12.29 13.87 -14.91
N LEU A 77 -10.97 13.74 -15.11
CA LEU A 77 -10.25 14.39 -16.20
C LEU A 77 -10.34 13.62 -17.54
N GLY A 78 -10.72 12.35 -17.49
CA GLY A 78 -10.99 11.52 -18.67
C GLY A 78 -10.67 10.05 -18.41
N SER A 79 -11.57 9.15 -18.82
CA SER A 79 -11.44 7.71 -18.54
C SER A 79 -10.19 7.05 -19.12
N GLU A 80 -9.50 7.69 -20.06
CA GLU A 80 -8.25 7.20 -20.65
C GLU A 80 -7.05 7.29 -19.69
N TRP A 81 -7.13 8.21 -18.73
CA TRP A 81 -6.13 8.41 -17.67
C TRP A 81 -6.43 7.57 -16.44
N SER A 82 -7.60 6.93 -16.39
CA SER A 82 -8.02 6.11 -15.26
C SER A 82 -7.28 4.78 -15.19
N PHE A 83 -7.09 4.28 -13.98
CA PHE A 83 -6.43 3.01 -13.76
C PHE A 83 -7.30 1.86 -14.28
N THR A 84 -6.61 0.77 -14.63
CA THR A 84 -7.25 -0.44 -15.13
C THR A 84 -7.04 -1.56 -14.15
N LEU A 85 -8.06 -2.35 -13.84
CA LEU A 85 -7.92 -3.54 -12.99
C LEU A 85 -8.64 -4.72 -13.64
N TYR A 86 -7.96 -5.87 -13.71
CA TYR A 86 -8.45 -7.08 -14.39
C TYR A 86 -8.98 -6.84 -15.83
N GLY A 87 -8.29 -5.98 -16.58
CA GLY A 87 -8.69 -5.63 -17.95
C GLY A 87 -9.92 -4.72 -18.07
N ARG A 88 -10.50 -4.26 -16.96
CA ARG A 88 -11.57 -3.24 -16.97
C ARG A 88 -11.00 -1.84 -16.82
N ASN A 89 -11.48 -0.93 -17.64
CA ASN A 89 -11.27 0.51 -17.51
C ASN A 89 -12.35 1.12 -16.62
N ALA A 90 -12.06 2.23 -15.95
CA ALA A 90 -13.09 3.02 -15.27
C ALA A 90 -13.79 3.94 -16.29
N ASN A 91 -14.65 3.35 -17.13
CA ASN A 91 -15.45 4.06 -18.15
C ASN A 91 -16.91 4.29 -17.72
N SER A 92 -17.29 3.82 -16.54
CA SER A 92 -18.58 4.10 -15.90
C SER A 92 -18.37 4.21 -14.39
N LEU A 93 -19.29 4.85 -13.67
CA LEU A 93 -19.20 4.97 -12.20
C LEU A 93 -19.10 3.60 -11.51
N GLY A 94 -19.85 2.61 -12.00
CA GLY A 94 -19.80 1.24 -11.48
C GLY A 94 -18.43 0.59 -11.68
N ASN A 95 -17.86 0.73 -12.89
CA ASN A 95 -16.52 0.21 -13.16
C ASN A 95 -15.44 0.97 -12.38
N PHE A 96 -15.58 2.28 -12.21
CA PHE A 96 -14.71 3.08 -11.37
C PHE A 96 -14.70 2.57 -9.92
N LEU A 97 -15.87 2.36 -9.32
CA LEU A 97 -15.98 1.86 -7.95
C LEU A 97 -15.39 0.47 -7.80
N LEU A 98 -15.61 -0.42 -8.79
CA LEU A 98 -15.03 -1.76 -8.78
C LEU A 98 -13.50 -1.74 -8.89
N VAL A 99 -12.95 -0.94 -9.82
CA VAL A 99 -11.49 -0.84 -10.00
C VAL A 99 -10.85 -0.18 -8.79
N SER A 100 -11.38 0.95 -8.33
CA SER A 100 -10.89 1.66 -7.13
C SER A 100 -10.97 0.79 -5.87
N GLY A 101 -12.10 0.12 -5.66
CA GLY A 101 -12.30 -0.77 -4.52
C GLY A 101 -11.36 -1.98 -4.56
N GLY A 102 -11.18 -2.57 -5.73
CA GLY A 102 -10.23 -3.68 -5.92
C GLY A 102 -8.78 -3.27 -5.62
N MET A 103 -8.33 -2.12 -6.15
CA MET A 103 -6.99 -1.60 -5.87
C MET A 103 -6.80 -1.26 -4.39
N PHE A 104 -7.81 -0.64 -3.76
CA PHE A 104 -7.77 -0.33 -2.33
C PHE A 104 -7.64 -1.60 -1.48
N PHE A 105 -8.44 -2.63 -1.80
CA PHE A 105 -8.39 -3.91 -1.11
C PHE A 105 -7.05 -4.63 -1.30
N GLU A 106 -6.52 -4.64 -2.52
CA GLU A 106 -5.21 -5.23 -2.85
C GLU A 106 -4.09 -4.57 -2.03
N ILE A 107 -4.03 -3.23 -2.00
CA ILE A 107 -3.04 -2.48 -1.21
C ILE A 107 -3.18 -2.79 0.28
N LEU A 108 -4.40 -2.86 0.79
CA LEU A 108 -4.68 -3.12 2.19
C LEU A 108 -4.22 -4.53 2.59
N VAL A 109 -4.65 -5.56 1.86
CA VAL A 109 -4.27 -6.95 2.14
C VAL A 109 -2.76 -7.14 2.00
N PHE A 110 -2.18 -6.68 0.89
CA PHE A 110 -0.77 -6.88 0.62
C PHE A 110 0.13 -6.17 1.64
N GLY A 111 -0.20 -4.93 1.98
CA GLY A 111 0.58 -4.19 2.98
C GLY A 111 0.41 -4.74 4.39
N LEU A 112 -0.73 -5.33 4.75
CA LEU A 112 -0.87 -6.06 6.03
C LEU A 112 -0.03 -7.35 6.05
N ILE A 113 0.05 -8.09 4.94
CA ILE A 113 0.94 -9.26 4.83
C ILE A 113 2.40 -8.85 5.01
N ILE A 114 2.84 -7.78 4.35
CA ILE A 114 4.19 -7.21 4.51
C ILE A 114 4.44 -6.81 5.97
N THR A 115 3.48 -6.12 6.59
CA THR A 115 3.55 -5.69 7.98
C THR A 115 3.79 -6.88 8.90
N LEU A 116 3.04 -7.98 8.71
CA LEU A 116 3.25 -9.21 9.46
C LEU A 116 4.65 -9.77 9.23
N GLY A 117 5.13 -9.85 7.98
CA GLY A 117 6.48 -10.32 7.66
C GLY A 117 7.57 -9.55 8.40
N TRP A 118 7.49 -8.22 8.41
CA TRP A 118 8.41 -7.37 9.15
C TRP A 118 8.32 -7.57 10.66
N LEU A 119 7.12 -7.67 11.23
CA LEU A 119 6.95 -7.90 12.66
C LEU A 119 7.52 -9.24 13.11
N GLN A 120 7.35 -10.30 12.31
CA GLN A 120 7.96 -11.59 12.61
C GLN A 120 9.49 -11.52 12.53
N TRP A 121 10.04 -10.79 11.55
CA TRP A 121 11.48 -10.60 11.44
C TRP A 121 12.06 -9.86 12.65
N PHE A 122 11.46 -8.74 13.07
CA PHE A 122 11.90 -7.98 14.23
C PHE A 122 11.74 -8.75 15.54
N LYS A 123 10.65 -9.52 15.70
CA LYS A 123 10.47 -10.42 16.85
C LYS A 123 11.63 -11.41 16.97
N GLY A 124 12.06 -12.01 15.85
CA GLY A 124 13.18 -12.95 15.82
C GLY A 124 14.53 -12.34 16.22
N LYS A 125 14.74 -11.03 15.98
CA LYS A 125 15.95 -10.31 16.44
C LYS A 125 15.89 -9.93 17.91
N ARG A 126 14.70 -9.58 18.41
CA ARG A 126 14.52 -9.16 19.81
C ARG A 126 14.67 -10.31 20.82
N ASN A 127 14.31 -11.54 20.45
CA ASN A 127 14.51 -12.72 21.31
C ASN A 127 15.98 -13.19 21.41
N LYS A 128 16.90 -12.58 20.63
CA LYS A 128 18.33 -12.89 20.65
C LYS A 128 19.18 -11.86 21.40
N LEU A 129 18.57 -10.77 21.86
CA LEU A 129 19.15 -9.75 22.74
C LEU A 129 18.71 -10.04 24.18
#